data_AF-A0A142EFX3-F1
#
_entry.id   AF-A0A142EFX3-F1
#
_cell.length_a   1.000
_cell.length_b   1.000
_cell.length_c   1.000
_cell.angle_alpha   90.00
_cell.angle_beta   90.00
_cell.angle_gamma   90.00
#
_symmetry.space_group_name_H-M   'P 1'
#
loop_
_entity.id
_entity.type
_entity.pdbx_description
1 polymer ?
#
loop_
_entity_poly.entity_id
_entity_poly.type
_entity_poly.pdbx_seq_one_letter_code
_entity_poly.pdbx_strand_id
1 'polypeptide(L)'
;AHQVNADFFEDGKMFDGSSISGWKGINESDMVLMPDTSTAMLDPFFDDATLILRCDILEPGTMQGYDRDPRSISKRAENFLRSSGIADTVLCGPEPEFFLFDDVRFSSAMSHSYYHIDDIEAAWNSGTQYEGGNKGHRPAVKGGYAPLPPVDSSQDLR
;
A
#
# COMPACT_ATOMS: atom_id res chain seq x y z
N ALA A 1 -7.05 25.96 8.05
CA ALA A 1 -8.52 26.01 8.14
C ALA A 1 -9.23 26.37 6.81
N HIS A 2 -8.55 26.78 5.72
CA HIS A 2 -9.21 27.20 4.46
C HIS A 2 -8.80 26.39 3.22
N GLN A 3 -8.08 25.27 3.38
CA GLN A 3 -7.51 24.55 2.24
C GLN A 3 -8.49 23.57 1.57
N VAL A 4 -9.51 23.11 2.31
CA VAL A 4 -10.61 22.28 1.82
C VAL A 4 -11.83 23.18 1.68
N ASN A 5 -12.14 23.58 0.45
CA ASN A 5 -13.21 24.49 0.06
C ASN A 5 -13.81 24.02 -1.28
N ALA A 6 -14.68 24.81 -1.93
CA ALA A 6 -15.25 24.43 -3.22
C ALA A 6 -14.16 24.23 -4.29
N ASP A 7 -13.26 25.21 -4.42
CA ASP A 7 -12.13 25.18 -5.37
C ASP A 7 -11.25 23.94 -5.23
N PHE A 8 -11.08 23.42 -4.00
CA PHE A 8 -10.33 22.18 -3.78
C PHE A 8 -10.89 20.99 -4.56
N PHE A 9 -12.20 20.90 -4.74
CA PHE A 9 -12.84 19.80 -5.47
C PHE A 9 -12.98 20.06 -6.97
N GLU A 10 -12.84 21.31 -7.41
CA GLU A 10 -12.93 21.71 -8.82
C GLU A 10 -11.54 21.79 -9.47
N ASP A 11 -10.57 22.37 -8.78
CA ASP A 11 -9.21 22.65 -9.25
C ASP A 11 -8.15 21.71 -8.66
N GLY A 12 -8.46 21.02 -7.56
CA GLY A 12 -7.51 20.17 -6.86
C GLY A 12 -6.46 20.94 -6.06
N LYS A 13 -5.29 20.33 -5.85
CA LYS A 13 -4.10 20.98 -5.26
C LYS A 13 -2.85 20.71 -6.07
N MET A 14 -2.04 21.75 -6.21
CA MET A 14 -0.73 21.65 -6.84
C MET A 14 0.27 20.93 -5.94
N PHE A 15 1.13 20.10 -6.53
CA PHE A 15 2.28 19.49 -5.87
C PHE A 15 3.42 19.24 -6.87
N ASP A 16 4.62 19.01 -6.35
CA ASP A 16 5.81 18.71 -7.13
C ASP A 16 5.93 17.20 -7.43
N GLY A 17 5.72 16.83 -8.69
CA GLY A 17 5.87 15.47 -9.20
C GLY A 17 7.31 15.04 -9.48
N SER A 18 8.29 15.95 -9.49
CA SER A 18 9.71 15.62 -9.75
C SER A 18 10.37 14.84 -8.61
N SER A 19 9.77 14.90 -7.43
CA SER A 19 10.17 14.10 -6.27
C SER A 19 9.72 12.64 -6.36
N ILE A 20 8.89 12.28 -7.35
CA ILE A 20 8.39 10.92 -7.53
C ILE A 20 9.19 10.21 -8.63
N SER A 21 9.83 9.11 -8.26
CA SER A 21 10.67 8.34 -9.18
C SER A 21 9.86 7.87 -10.39
N GLY A 22 10.37 8.14 -11.59
CA GLY A 22 9.72 7.79 -12.84
C GLY A 22 8.58 8.73 -13.24
N TRP A 23 8.36 9.86 -12.56
CA TRP A 23 7.37 10.87 -12.97
C TRP A 23 8.06 12.02 -13.73
N LYS A 24 7.56 13.25 -13.62
CA LYS A 24 8.07 14.42 -14.34
C LYS A 24 9.53 14.74 -13.96
N GLY A 25 10.24 15.39 -14.88
CA GLY A 25 11.55 15.98 -14.58
C GLY A 25 11.41 17.31 -13.84
N ILE A 26 12.52 17.81 -13.30
CA ILE A 26 12.59 19.11 -12.60
C ILE A 26 12.10 20.28 -13.48
N ASN A 27 12.23 20.15 -14.79
CA ASN A 27 11.82 21.17 -15.76
C ASN A 27 10.30 21.31 -15.94
N GLU A 28 9.51 20.32 -15.55
CA GLU A 28 8.04 20.31 -15.65
C GLU A 28 7.42 19.64 -14.41
N SER A 29 7.88 20.07 -13.24
CA SER A 29 7.62 19.40 -11.97
C SER A 29 6.18 19.50 -11.49
N ASP A 30 5.47 20.58 -11.83
CA ASP A 30 4.16 20.88 -11.27
C ASP A 30 3.08 19.92 -11.78
N MET A 31 2.30 19.37 -10.85
CA MET A 31 1.21 18.42 -11.11
C MET A 31 0.00 18.77 -10.24
N VAL A 32 -1.19 18.28 -10.61
CA VAL A 32 -2.43 18.47 -9.83
C VAL A 32 -2.84 17.17 -9.14
N LEU A 33 -3.06 17.22 -7.83
CA LEU A 33 -3.81 16.22 -7.07
C LEU A 33 -5.29 16.56 -7.13
N MET A 34 -6.06 15.76 -7.87
CA MET A 34 -7.51 15.91 -7.99
C MET A 34 -8.23 14.95 -7.04
N PRO A 35 -8.87 15.42 -5.96
CA PRO A 35 -9.50 14.56 -4.96
C PRO A 35 -10.76 13.87 -5.50
N ASP A 36 -10.90 12.58 -5.19
CA ASP A 36 -12.10 11.80 -5.47
C ASP A 36 -12.92 11.61 -4.19
N THR A 37 -14.04 12.35 -4.10
CA THR A 37 -14.92 12.37 -2.93
C THR A 37 -15.59 11.02 -2.64
N SER A 38 -15.69 10.12 -3.63
CA SER A 38 -16.26 8.78 -3.43
C SER A 38 -15.36 7.87 -2.57
N THR A 39 -14.10 8.27 -2.37
CA THR A 39 -13.08 7.48 -1.66
C THR A 39 -12.87 7.92 -0.21
N ALA A 40 -13.66 8.87 0.28
CA ALA A 40 -13.50 9.45 1.61
C ALA A 40 -13.64 8.40 2.73
N MET A 41 -12.63 8.35 3.61
CA MET A 41 -12.61 7.45 4.77
C MET A 41 -11.85 8.10 5.93
N LEU A 42 -12.31 7.92 7.17
CA LEU A 42 -11.54 8.34 8.35
C LEU A 42 -10.37 7.39 8.58
N ASP A 43 -9.19 7.94 8.86
CA ASP A 43 -8.02 7.16 9.25
C ASP A 43 -8.25 6.56 10.66
N PRO A 44 -8.12 5.22 10.83
CA PRO A 44 -8.38 4.57 12.12
C PRO A 44 -7.17 4.58 13.08
N PHE A 45 -6.01 5.09 12.65
CA PHE A 45 -4.75 5.03 13.37
C PHE A 45 -4.20 6.40 13.80
N PHE A 46 -4.59 7.49 13.12
CA PHE A 46 -4.11 8.83 13.46
C PHE A 46 -4.74 9.33 14.77
N ASP A 47 -3.91 9.96 15.63
CA ASP A 47 -4.36 10.53 16.92
C ASP A 47 -5.40 11.64 16.73
N ASP A 48 -5.18 12.52 15.74
CA ASP A 48 -6.11 13.57 15.36
C ASP A 48 -7.05 13.07 14.26
N ALA A 49 -8.34 13.43 14.38
CA ALA A 49 -9.37 13.07 13.41
C ALA A 49 -8.99 13.53 11.99
N THR A 50 -8.62 12.56 11.15
CA THR A 50 -8.09 12.80 9.81
C THR A 50 -8.91 12.05 8.77
N LEU A 51 -9.28 12.73 7.69
CA LEU A 51 -10.00 12.15 6.56
C LEU A 51 -9.02 11.89 5.40
N ILE A 52 -8.97 10.64 4.95
CA ILE A 52 -8.26 10.22 3.75
C ILE A 52 -9.14 10.48 2.53
N LEU A 53 -8.56 11.11 1.50
CA LEU A 53 -9.13 11.23 0.17
C LEU A 53 -8.10 10.72 -0.84
N ARG A 54 -8.52 9.80 -1.72
CA ARG A 54 -7.69 9.35 -2.83
C ARG A 54 -7.78 10.37 -3.97
N CYS A 55 -6.66 10.64 -4.62
CA CYS A 55 -6.60 11.57 -5.75
C CYS A 55 -6.23 10.85 -7.06
N ASP A 56 -6.66 11.42 -8.18
CA ASP A 56 -6.00 11.23 -9.47
C ASP A 56 -4.92 12.29 -9.65
N ILE A 57 -3.98 12.03 -10.55
CA ILE A 57 -2.96 13.00 -10.91
C ILE A 57 -3.29 13.56 -12.29
N LEU A 58 -3.39 14.89 -12.39
CA LEU A 58 -3.70 15.56 -13.66
C LEU A 58 -2.54 16.44 -14.11
N GLU A 59 -2.40 16.58 -15.43
CA GLU A 59 -1.53 17.55 -16.07
C GLU A 59 -2.10 18.97 -15.87
N PRO A 60 -1.39 19.93 -15.25
CA PRO A 60 -1.97 21.22 -14.86
C PRO A 60 -2.52 22.06 -16.02
N GLY A 61 -1.93 21.94 -17.21
CA GLY A 61 -2.34 22.72 -18.38
C GLY A 61 -3.60 22.19 -19.07
N THR A 62 -3.84 20.88 -19.01
CA THR A 62 -4.94 20.22 -19.74
C THR A 62 -6.02 19.66 -18.83
N MET A 63 -5.73 19.52 -17.53
CA MET A 63 -6.53 18.81 -16.54
C MET A 63 -6.84 17.35 -16.96
N GLN A 64 -6.03 16.78 -17.85
CA GLN A 64 -6.14 15.38 -18.25
C GLN A 64 -5.34 14.48 -17.30
N GLY A 65 -5.83 13.25 -17.11
CA GLY A 65 -5.14 12.24 -16.31
C GLY A 65 -3.72 11.99 -16.81
N TYR A 66 -2.76 12.11 -15.89
CA TYR A 66 -1.34 11.98 -16.17
C TYR A 66 -1.01 10.61 -16.76
N ASP A 67 -0.15 10.57 -17.78
CA ASP A 67 0.13 9.35 -18.50
C ASP A 67 0.80 8.26 -17.65
N ARG A 68 1.47 8.64 -16.56
CA ARG A 68 2.12 7.70 -15.63
C ARG A 68 1.41 7.57 -14.29
N ASP A 69 0.24 8.18 -14.12
CA ASP A 69 -0.61 7.89 -12.97
C ASP A 69 -1.29 6.52 -13.16
N PRO A 70 -0.97 5.52 -12.30
CA PRO A 70 -1.56 4.20 -12.40
C PRO A 70 -3.09 4.23 -12.31
N ARG A 71 -3.67 5.16 -11.54
CA ARG A 71 -5.13 5.25 -11.36
C ARG A 71 -5.80 5.79 -12.62
N SER A 72 -5.23 6.81 -13.24
CA SER A 72 -5.65 7.30 -14.56
C SER A 72 -5.52 6.21 -15.64
N ILE A 73 -4.48 5.36 -15.59
CA ILE A 73 -4.35 4.20 -16.50
C ILE A 73 -5.48 3.19 -16.26
N SER A 74 -5.77 2.83 -15.01
CA SER A 74 -6.87 1.91 -14.68
C SER A 74 -8.23 2.42 -15.17
N LYS A 75 -8.54 3.71 -14.94
CA LYS A 75 -9.76 4.34 -15.45
C LYS A 75 -9.83 4.32 -16.99
N ARG A 76 -8.70 4.57 -17.68
CA ARG A 76 -8.62 4.46 -19.14
C ARG A 76 -8.87 3.03 -19.62
N ALA A 77 -8.37 2.01 -18.91
CA ALA A 77 -8.62 0.61 -19.24
C ALA A 77 -10.11 0.23 -19.10
N GLU A 78 -10.78 0.67 -18.03
CA GLU A 78 -12.22 0.47 -17.88
C GLU A 78 -13.04 1.20 -18.95
N ASN A 79 -12.66 2.43 -19.29
CA ASN A 79 -13.32 3.18 -20.35
C ASN A 79 -13.11 2.54 -21.72
N PHE A 80 -11.91 1.97 -21.97
CA PHE A 80 -11.64 1.20 -23.17
C PHE A 80 -12.57 -0.03 -23.26
N LEU A 81 -12.71 -0.80 -22.17
CA LEU A 81 -13.63 -1.93 -22.11
C LEU A 81 -15.05 -1.53 -22.50
N ARG A 82 -15.59 -0.46 -21.89
CA ARG A 82 -16.91 0.10 -22.24
C ARG A 82 -17.01 0.52 -23.70
N SER A 83 -15.99 1.22 -24.22
CA SER A 83 -15.98 1.72 -25.60
C SER A 83 -15.89 0.60 -26.65
N SER A 84 -15.31 -0.55 -26.29
CA SER A 84 -15.20 -1.70 -27.18
C SER A 84 -16.52 -2.45 -27.38
N GLY A 85 -17.51 -2.22 -26.52
CA GLY A 85 -18.79 -2.92 -26.53
C GLY A 85 -18.74 -4.38 -26.05
N ILE A 86 -17.60 -4.85 -25.54
CA ILE A 86 -17.44 -6.22 -25.03
C ILE A 86 -18.16 -6.42 -23.69
N ALA A 87 -18.00 -5.45 -22.78
CA ALA A 87 -18.64 -5.44 -21.47
C ALA A 87 -18.70 -4.00 -20.91
N ASP A 88 -19.46 -3.79 -19.85
CA ASP A 88 -19.56 -2.50 -19.16
C ASP A 88 -18.64 -2.40 -17.92
N THR A 89 -18.32 -3.56 -17.33
CA THR A 89 -17.69 -3.69 -16.02
C THR A 89 -16.71 -4.86 -16.01
N VAL A 90 -15.63 -4.74 -15.25
CA VAL A 90 -14.70 -5.82 -14.92
C VAL A 90 -14.70 -6.03 -13.40
N LEU A 91 -14.74 -7.29 -12.97
CA LEU A 91 -14.67 -7.66 -11.55
C LEU A 91 -13.31 -8.31 -11.28
N CYS A 92 -12.60 -7.80 -10.27
CA CYS A 92 -11.29 -8.29 -9.85
C CYS A 92 -11.37 -8.82 -8.42
N GLY A 93 -10.96 -10.08 -8.20
CA GLY A 93 -10.87 -10.71 -6.88
C GLY A 93 -9.43 -11.08 -6.54
N PRO A 94 -8.62 -10.13 -6.02
CA PRO A 94 -7.24 -10.43 -5.62
C PRO A 94 -7.19 -11.17 -4.27
N GLU A 95 -6.26 -12.10 -4.13
CA GLU A 95 -5.93 -12.80 -2.88
C GLU A 95 -4.49 -12.47 -2.47
N PRO A 96 -4.22 -11.26 -1.94
CA PRO A 96 -2.88 -10.87 -1.55
C PRO A 96 -2.44 -11.61 -0.29
N GLU A 97 -1.43 -12.46 -0.43
CA GLU A 97 -0.74 -13.07 0.71
C GLU A 97 0.31 -12.12 1.29
N PHE A 98 0.60 -12.26 2.59
CA PHE A 98 1.61 -11.49 3.30
C PHE A 98 2.24 -12.29 4.44
N PHE A 99 3.33 -11.77 5.00
CA PHE A 99 4.00 -12.32 6.18
C PHE A 99 3.92 -11.34 7.35
N LEU A 100 3.86 -11.87 8.57
CA LEU A 100 4.02 -11.14 9.82
C LEU A 100 5.37 -11.56 10.42
N PHE A 101 6.18 -10.60 10.84
CA PHE A 101 7.49 -10.83 11.45
C PHE A 101 7.67 -9.91 12.66
N ASP A 102 8.44 -10.38 13.65
CA ASP A 102 8.83 -9.60 14.83
C ASP A 102 10.11 -8.77 14.60
N ASP A 103 11.05 -9.27 13.79
CA ASP A 103 12.31 -8.60 13.47
C ASP A 103 12.68 -8.77 11.99
N VAL A 104 13.06 -7.66 11.34
CA VAL A 104 13.59 -7.66 9.99
C VAL A 104 14.80 -6.73 9.93
N ARG A 105 15.99 -7.31 9.71
CA ARG A 105 17.26 -6.58 9.59
C ARG A 105 17.93 -6.89 8.27
N PHE A 106 18.44 -5.88 7.57
CA PHE A 106 19.19 -6.08 6.34
C PHE A 106 20.21 -4.96 6.14
N SER A 107 21.27 -5.24 5.38
CA SER A 107 22.26 -4.24 5.00
C SER A 107 22.95 -4.63 3.69
N SER A 108 23.36 -3.62 2.92
CA SER A 108 24.19 -3.76 1.73
C SER A 108 25.24 -2.64 1.73
N ALA A 109 26.50 -3.01 1.95
CA ALA A 109 27.63 -2.09 2.06
C ALA A 109 28.85 -2.68 1.34
N MET A 110 29.87 -1.85 1.08
CA MET A 110 31.09 -2.30 0.39
C MET A 110 31.76 -3.53 1.02
N SER A 111 31.64 -3.69 2.34
CA SER A 111 32.30 -4.76 3.10
C SER A 111 31.37 -5.90 3.50
N HIS A 112 30.06 -5.80 3.29
CA HIS A 112 29.10 -6.81 3.72
C HIS A 112 27.75 -6.70 3.01
N SER A 113 27.03 -7.81 2.98
CA SER A 113 25.62 -7.85 2.62
C SER A 113 24.94 -8.93 3.47
N TYR A 114 23.78 -8.61 4.06
CA TYR A 114 23.00 -9.58 4.81
C TYR A 114 21.51 -9.23 4.84
N TYR A 115 20.70 -10.24 5.15
CA TYR A 115 19.34 -10.09 5.65
C TYR A 115 19.16 -11.07 6.81
N HIS A 116 18.26 -10.75 7.73
CA HIS A 116 17.87 -11.55 8.87
C HIS A 116 16.39 -11.29 9.11
N ILE A 117 15.61 -12.37 9.22
CA ILE A 117 14.19 -12.34 9.51
C ILE A 117 14.00 -13.16 10.76
N ASP A 118 13.18 -12.69 11.68
CA ASP A 118 12.80 -13.45 12.86
C ASP A 118 11.34 -13.23 13.22
N ASP A 119 10.76 -14.27 13.81
CA ASP A 119 9.37 -14.29 14.24
C ASP A 119 9.18 -15.35 15.32
N ILE A 120 8.23 -15.15 16.23
CA ILE A 120 7.90 -16.10 17.28
C ILE A 120 7.47 -17.48 16.74
N GLU A 121 6.81 -17.54 15.58
CA GLU A 121 6.38 -18.77 14.91
C GLU A 121 7.49 -19.44 14.09
N ALA A 122 8.64 -18.78 13.90
CA ALA A 122 9.64 -19.28 12.99
C ALA A 122 10.21 -20.65 13.42
N ALA A 123 10.18 -21.63 12.51
CA ALA A 123 10.58 -23.01 12.82
C ALA A 123 12.03 -23.14 13.37
N TRP A 124 12.92 -22.22 12.97
CA TRP A 124 14.30 -22.17 13.47
C TRP A 124 14.39 -21.75 14.95
N ASN A 125 13.35 -21.15 15.52
CA ASN A 125 13.29 -20.76 16.94
C ASN A 125 12.88 -21.90 17.89
N SER A 126 12.77 -23.13 17.39
CA SER A 126 12.50 -24.32 18.22
C SER A 126 13.55 -24.56 19.31
N GLY A 127 14.81 -24.15 19.09
CA GLY A 127 15.91 -24.23 20.07
C GLY A 127 16.24 -22.91 20.78
N THR A 128 15.58 -21.81 20.42
CA THR A 128 15.91 -20.47 20.93
C THR A 128 15.56 -20.34 22.41
N GLN A 129 16.44 -19.71 23.18
CA GLN A 129 16.19 -19.40 24.59
C GLN A 129 15.41 -18.09 24.69
N TYR A 130 14.33 -18.10 25.46
CA TYR A 130 13.52 -16.92 25.77
C TYR A 130 13.54 -16.69 27.28
N GLU A 131 13.48 -15.43 27.71
CA GLU A 131 13.51 -15.04 29.13
C GLU A 131 12.45 -15.78 29.97
N GLY A 132 11.24 -15.94 29.44
CA GLY A 132 10.13 -16.68 30.06
C GLY A 132 10.04 -18.18 29.71
N GLY A 133 11.08 -18.74 29.08
CA GLY A 133 11.12 -20.09 28.56
C GLY A 133 10.41 -20.26 27.21
N ASN A 134 10.92 -21.15 26.37
CA ASN A 134 10.40 -21.42 25.03
C ASN A 134 9.11 -22.27 25.10
N LYS A 135 8.00 -21.76 24.56
CA LYS A 135 6.68 -22.44 24.61
C LYS A 135 6.48 -23.49 23.50
N GLY A 136 7.34 -23.53 22.49
CA GLY A 136 7.49 -24.67 21.59
C GLY A 136 6.40 -24.93 20.54
N HIS A 137 5.24 -24.27 20.59
CA HIS A 137 4.18 -24.43 19.60
C HIS A 137 4.44 -23.52 18.39
N ARG A 138 4.96 -24.10 17.30
CA ARG A 138 5.30 -23.37 16.07
C ARG A 138 4.90 -24.16 14.84
N PRO A 139 4.47 -23.50 13.75
CA PRO A 139 4.32 -24.15 12.47
C PRO A 139 5.67 -24.66 11.97
N ALA A 140 5.68 -25.85 11.39
CA ALA A 140 6.84 -26.35 10.66
C ALA A 140 6.98 -25.62 9.31
N VAL A 141 8.10 -25.82 8.62
CA VAL A 141 8.26 -25.35 7.23
C VAL A 141 7.12 -25.94 6.38
N LYS A 142 6.34 -25.08 5.71
CA LYS A 142 5.10 -25.43 4.98
C LYS A 142 3.98 -26.02 5.86
N GLY A 143 4.05 -25.84 7.17
CA GLY A 143 3.09 -26.37 8.15
C GLY A 143 2.11 -25.33 8.73
N GLY A 144 2.10 -24.10 8.21
CA GLY A 144 1.24 -23.01 8.69
C GLY A 144 -0.19 -23.02 8.13
N TYR A 145 -0.56 -24.00 7.31
CA TYR A 145 -1.89 -24.03 6.70
C TYR A 145 -2.95 -24.52 7.68
N ALA A 146 -3.67 -23.57 8.28
CA ALA A 146 -4.81 -23.77 9.17
C ALA A 146 -4.61 -24.67 10.43
N PRO A 147 -3.45 -24.66 11.13
CA PRO A 147 -3.38 -25.21 12.47
C PRO A 147 -4.17 -24.31 13.45
N LEU A 148 -4.69 -24.88 14.55
CA LEU A 148 -5.35 -24.09 15.58
C LEU A 148 -4.33 -23.44 16.53
N PRO A 149 -4.71 -22.35 17.24
CA PRO A 149 -3.94 -21.85 18.35
C PRO A 149 -3.61 -22.95 19.39
N PRO A 150 -2.42 -22.94 20.01
CA PRO A 150 -1.44 -21.85 20.00
C PRO A 150 -0.40 -21.95 18.86
N VAL A 151 -0.57 -22.84 17.88
CA VAL A 151 0.37 -22.92 16.74
C VAL A 151 0.18 -21.73 15.79
N ASP A 152 -1.08 -21.38 15.49
CA ASP A 152 -1.42 -20.08 14.88
C ASP A 152 -1.48 -19.03 16.00
N SER A 153 -0.54 -18.10 16.01
CA SER A 153 -0.42 -17.00 16.96
C SER A 153 -1.13 -15.73 16.50
N SER A 154 -1.68 -15.72 15.27
CA SER A 154 -2.16 -14.52 14.58
C SER A 154 -3.67 -14.34 14.60
N GLN A 155 -4.43 -15.25 15.24
CA GLN A 155 -5.89 -15.25 15.20
C GLN A 155 -6.52 -13.94 15.70
N ASP A 156 -5.99 -13.33 16.77
CA ASP A 156 -6.53 -12.10 17.36
C ASP A 156 -6.13 -10.82 16.59
N LEU A 157 -5.15 -10.91 15.70
CA LEU A 157 -4.72 -9.80 14.83
C LEU A 157 -5.65 -9.65 13.61
N ARG A 158 -6.39 -10.71 13.25
CA ARG A 158 -7.30 -10.76 12.09
C ARG A 158 -8.60 -9.99 12.32
#